data_AF-A0A9P7KP42-F1
#
_entry.id   AF-A0A9P7KP42-F1
#
_cell.length_a   1.000
_cell.length_b   1.000
_cell.length_c   1.000
_cell.angle_alpha   90.00
_cell.angle_beta   90.00
_cell.angle_gamma   90.00
#
_symmetry.space_group_name_H-M   'P 1'
#
loop_
_entity.id
_entity.type
_entity.pdbx_description
1 polymer ?
#
loop_
_entity_poly.entity_id
_entity_poly.type
_entity_poly.pdbx_seq_one_letter_code
_entity_poly.pdbx_strand_id
1 'polypeptide(L)'
;MTDNVLRPDFVRIATEIELNYSFDAFVVLHGTDTMAYTSSALSFMLEDLGKTVILTGAQIPMSQLRNDAIDNFMGALTIAGHYIIPGTSFRSANEIPSTG
;
A
#
# COMPACT_ATOMS: atom_id res chain seq x y z
N MET A 1 1.18 30.39 2.38
CA MET A 1 1.96 29.71 1.34
C MET A 1 2.00 28.24 1.72
N THR A 2 1.28 27.42 0.97
CA THR A 2 0.94 26.02 1.29
C THR A 2 2.15 25.11 1.21
N ASP A 3 2.49 24.45 2.32
CA ASP A 3 3.57 23.46 2.48
C ASP A 3 3.26 22.15 1.72
N ASN A 4 3.05 22.23 0.40
CA ASN A 4 2.77 21.08 -0.47
C ASN A 4 4.00 20.67 -1.30
N VAL A 5 5.18 21.21 -0.97
CA VAL A 5 6.41 21.08 -1.79
C VAL A 5 7.55 20.37 -1.05
N LEU A 6 7.45 20.11 0.26
CA LEU A 6 8.61 19.67 1.05
C LEU A 6 8.46 18.37 1.85
N ARG A 7 7.27 17.75 1.88
CA ARG A 7 7.12 16.44 2.55
C ARG A 7 7.03 15.34 1.51
N PRO A 8 7.94 14.35 1.53
CA PRO A 8 7.80 13.17 0.69
C PRO A 8 6.44 12.49 0.93
N ASP A 9 5.79 12.01 -0.11
CA ASP A 9 4.43 11.44 -0.03
C ASP A 9 4.30 10.32 1.02
N PHE A 10 5.36 9.53 1.21
CA PHE A 10 5.43 8.49 2.25
C PHE A 10 5.34 9.03 3.68
N VAL A 11 5.84 10.24 3.95
CA VAL A 11 5.72 10.87 5.28
C VAL A 11 4.26 11.14 5.60
N ARG A 12 3.51 11.64 4.61
CA ARG A 12 2.08 11.89 4.76
C ARG A 12 1.31 10.59 4.98
N ILE A 13 1.65 9.52 4.25
CA ILE A 13 1.05 8.20 4.43
C ILE A 13 1.31 7.69 5.87
N ALA A 14 2.56 7.75 6.35
CA ALA A 14 2.90 7.31 7.69
C ALA A 14 2.13 8.09 8.77
N THR A 15 2.06 9.42 8.65
CA THR A 15 1.30 10.26 9.59
C THR A 15 -0.19 9.90 9.59
N GLU A 16 -0.81 9.66 8.43
CA GLU A 16 -2.22 9.26 8.37
C GLU A 16 -2.45 7.89 9.02
N ILE A 17 -1.52 6.94 8.86
CA ILE A 17 -1.59 5.63 9.51
C ILE A 17 -1.48 5.77 11.04
N GLU A 18 -0.56 6.59 11.54
CA GLU A 18 -0.42 6.85 12.98
C GLU A 18 -1.66 7.54 13.57
N LEU A 19 -2.22 8.54 12.89
CA LEU A 19 -3.43 9.22 13.34
C LEU A 19 -4.64 8.28 13.39
N ASN A 20 -4.66 7.28 12.51
CA ASN A 20 -5.74 6.30 12.41
C ASN A 20 -5.35 4.94 13.03
N TYR A 21 -4.42 4.91 13.98
CA TYR A 21 -3.94 3.69 14.65
C TYR A 21 -5.03 2.97 15.48
N SER A 22 -6.30 3.32 15.38
CA SER A 22 -7.41 2.53 15.91
C SER A 22 -7.81 1.35 15.03
N PHE A 23 -7.55 1.39 13.71
CA PHE A 23 -7.88 0.31 12.78
C PHE A 23 -6.88 -0.86 12.84
N ASP A 24 -7.31 -2.08 12.54
CA ASP A 24 -6.46 -3.28 12.64
C ASP A 24 -5.42 -3.40 11.51
N ALA A 25 -5.74 -2.86 10.33
CA ALA A 25 -4.89 -2.90 9.15
C ALA A 25 -5.18 -1.72 8.21
N PHE A 26 -4.22 -1.42 7.32
CA PHE A 26 -4.30 -0.32 6.38
C PHE A 26 -4.00 -0.79 4.95
N VAL A 27 -4.80 -0.31 4.00
CA VAL A 27 -4.56 -0.51 2.56
C VAL A 27 -4.27 0.84 1.93
N VAL A 28 -3.10 1.00 1.35
CA VAL A 28 -2.63 2.23 0.72
C VAL A 28 -2.68 2.06 -0.79
N LEU A 29 -3.52 2.86 -1.46
CA LEU A 29 -3.55 2.92 -2.91
C LEU A 29 -2.40 3.78 -3.43
N HIS A 30 -1.56 3.20 -4.30
CA HIS A 30 -0.35 3.83 -4.80
C HIS A 30 -0.07 3.45 -6.26
N GLY A 31 0.59 4.33 -7.01
CA GLY A 31 1.07 4.01 -8.36
C GLY A 31 2.17 2.95 -8.35
N THR A 32 2.22 2.09 -9.34
CA THR A 32 3.20 0.97 -9.40
C THR A 32 4.64 1.43 -9.56
N ASP A 33 4.86 2.57 -10.23
CA ASP A 33 6.19 3.03 -10.63
C ASP A 33 7.11 3.36 -9.45
N THR A 34 6.52 3.82 -8.34
CA THR A 34 7.24 4.24 -7.13
C THR A 34 6.85 3.44 -5.90
N MET A 35 6.02 2.38 -6.04
CA MET A 35 5.48 1.60 -4.92
C MET A 35 6.58 0.93 -4.09
N ALA A 36 7.59 0.33 -4.74
CA ALA A 36 8.68 -0.34 -4.04
C ALA A 36 9.53 0.65 -3.22
N TYR A 37 9.73 1.86 -3.76
CA TYR A 37 10.45 2.93 -3.08
C TYR A 37 9.66 3.43 -1.86
N THR A 38 8.37 3.71 -2.03
CA THR A 38 7.46 4.11 -0.93
C THR A 38 7.36 3.02 0.13
N SER A 39 7.22 1.74 -0.25
CA SER A 39 7.15 0.61 0.69
C SER A 39 8.43 0.49 1.49
N SER A 40 9.59 0.62 0.86
CA SER A 40 10.89 0.55 1.55
C SER A 40 11.02 1.67 2.57
N ALA A 41 10.65 2.91 2.21
CA ALA A 41 10.67 4.05 3.12
C ALA A 41 9.70 3.86 4.30
N LEU A 42 8.47 3.39 4.03
CA LEU A 42 7.48 3.11 5.05
C LEU A 42 7.91 1.96 5.96
N SER A 43 8.62 0.94 5.47
CA SER A 43 9.11 -0.16 6.31
C SER A 43 10.04 0.31 7.42
N PHE A 44 10.84 1.36 7.16
CA PHE A 44 11.71 1.97 8.18
C PHE A 44 10.94 2.95 9.08
N MET A 45 9.98 3.70 8.53
CA MET A 45 9.19 4.66 9.32
C MET A 45 8.18 3.98 10.25
N LEU A 46 7.71 2.80 9.86
CA LEU A 46 6.69 2.01 10.54
C LEU A 46 7.30 0.75 11.18
N GLU A 47 8.59 0.80 11.54
CA GLU A 47 9.33 -0.36 12.08
C GLU A 47 8.66 -0.96 13.33
N ASP A 48 8.06 -0.11 14.18
CA ASP A 48 7.31 -0.52 15.38
C ASP A 48 5.80 -0.68 15.15
N LEU A 49 5.35 -0.57 13.90
CA LEU A 49 3.94 -0.68 13.57
C LEU A 49 3.53 -2.15 13.62
N GLY A 50 3.02 -2.59 14.76
CA GLY A 50 2.47 -3.94 14.99
C GLY A 50 1.19 -4.25 14.21
N LYS A 51 0.95 -3.55 13.09
CA LYS A 51 -0.24 -3.62 12.25
C LYS A 51 0.14 -3.88 10.81
N THR A 52 -0.80 -4.46 10.07
CA THR A 52 -0.59 -4.80 8.66
C THR A 52 -0.83 -3.58 7.78
N VAL A 53 0.18 -3.22 6.98
CA VAL A 53 0.07 -2.15 5.98
C VAL A 53 0.34 -2.73 4.61
N ILE A 54 -0.65 -2.68 3.73
CA ILE A 54 -0.57 -3.22 2.37
C ILE A 54 -0.59 -2.09 1.36
N LEU A 55 0.48 -1.97 0.58
CA LEU A 55 0.51 -1.11 -0.58
C LEU A 55 -0.06 -1.87 -1.78
N THR A 56 -1.01 -1.27 -2.47
CA THR A 56 -1.57 -1.84 -3.70
C THR A 56 -1.83 -0.76 -4.72
N GLY A 57 -1.80 -1.14 -5.98
CA GLY A 57 -1.89 -0.24 -7.12
C GLY A 57 -2.46 -0.96 -8.31
N ALA A 58 -2.67 -0.25 -9.40
CA ALA A 58 -3.13 -0.84 -10.65
C ALA A 58 -2.41 -0.16 -11.81
N GLN A 59 -2.03 -0.94 -12.82
CA GLN A 59 -1.54 -0.36 -14.06
C GLN A 59 -2.69 0.13 -14.94
N ILE A 60 -3.85 -0.50 -14.82
CA ILE A 60 -5.05 -0.14 -15.58
C ILE A 60 -6.07 0.54 -14.63
N PRO A 61 -6.52 1.76 -14.93
CA PRO A 61 -7.50 2.47 -14.10
C PRO A 61 -8.78 1.67 -13.89
N MET A 62 -9.38 1.77 -12.70
CA MET A 62 -10.66 1.11 -12.36
C MET A 62 -11.80 1.41 -13.35
N SER A 63 -11.72 2.52 -14.09
CA SER A 63 -12.72 2.92 -15.07
C SER A 63 -12.70 2.10 -16.37
N GLN A 64 -11.68 1.26 -16.60
CA GLN A 64 -11.58 0.42 -17.79
C GLN A 64 -12.09 -1.00 -17.54
N LEU A 65 -12.77 -1.60 -18.52
CA LEU A 65 -13.42 -2.91 -18.42
C LEU A 65 -12.44 -4.08 -18.14
N ARG A 66 -11.17 -3.92 -18.52
CA ARG A 66 -10.09 -4.90 -18.27
C ARG A 66 -9.09 -4.32 -17.28
N ASN A 67 -9.51 -4.04 -16.04
CA ASN A 67 -8.64 -3.50 -15.01
C ASN A 67 -8.18 -4.56 -14.01
N ASP A 68 -6.94 -4.42 -13.55
CA ASP A 68 -6.34 -5.18 -12.45
C ASP A 68 -6.64 -4.55 -11.08
N ALA A 69 -7.21 -3.33 -11.07
CA ALA A 69 -7.44 -2.54 -9.87
C ALA A 69 -8.42 -3.19 -8.87
N ILE A 70 -9.52 -3.78 -9.35
CA ILE A 70 -10.48 -4.45 -8.47
C ILE A 70 -9.85 -5.69 -7.84
N ASP A 71 -9.18 -6.53 -8.63
CA ASP A 71 -8.55 -7.75 -8.13
C ASP A 71 -7.42 -7.44 -7.14
N ASN A 72 -6.64 -6.39 -7.41
CA ASN A 72 -5.57 -5.85 -6.55
C ASN A 72 -6.11 -5.37 -5.21
N PHE A 73 -7.18 -4.58 -5.26
CA PHE A 73 -7.81 -4.06 -4.07
C PHE A 73 -8.47 -5.17 -3.23
N MET A 74 -9.23 -6.06 -3.87
CA MET A 74 -9.94 -7.14 -3.18
C MET A 74 -8.98 -8.09 -2.45
N GLY A 75 -7.91 -8.53 -3.09
CA GLY A 75 -6.95 -9.39 -2.41
C GLY A 75 -6.06 -8.66 -1.40
N ALA A 76 -5.82 -7.35 -1.55
CA ALA A 76 -5.20 -6.56 -0.49
C ALA A 76 -6.10 -6.53 0.76
N LEU A 77 -7.41 -6.32 0.58
CA LEU A 77 -8.37 -6.36 1.67
C LEU A 77 -8.47 -7.76 2.31
N THR A 78 -8.47 -8.82 1.50
CA THR A 78 -8.47 -10.20 2.00
C THR A 78 -7.26 -10.48 2.88
N ILE A 79 -6.06 -10.02 2.48
CA ILE A 79 -4.84 -10.21 3.28
C ILE A 79 -4.91 -9.36 4.55
N ALA A 80 -5.27 -8.07 4.45
CA ALA A 80 -5.39 -7.17 5.59
C ALA A 80 -6.40 -7.65 6.64
N GLY A 81 -7.49 -8.29 6.20
CA GLY A 81 -8.55 -8.78 7.09
C GLY A 81 -8.33 -10.17 7.68
N HIS A 82 -7.56 -11.05 7.02
CA HIS A 82 -7.38 -12.44 7.45
C HIS A 82 -5.99 -12.77 7.99
N TYR A 83 -4.97 -11.97 7.65
CA TYR A 83 -3.58 -12.24 8.01
C TYR A 83 -2.98 -11.04 8.73
N ILE A 84 -2.49 -11.28 9.95
CA ILE A 84 -1.67 -10.31 10.67
C ILE A 84 -0.23 -10.52 10.21
N ILE A 85 0.17 -9.73 9.21
CA ILE A 85 1.55 -9.62 8.76
C ILE A 85 2.07 -8.29 9.31
N PRO A 86 2.79 -8.28 10.44
CA PRO A 86 3.34 -7.05 10.99
C PRO A 86 4.37 -6.47 10.02
N GLY A 87 4.27 -5.17 9.74
CA GLY A 87 5.12 -4.45 8.81
C GLY A 87 4.45 -4.13 7.48
N THR A 88 5.27 -3.69 6.52
CA THR A 88 4.81 -3.27 5.19
C THR A 88 4.95 -4.40 4.18
N SER A 89 3.87 -4.67 3.44
CA SER A 89 3.86 -5.62 2.34
C SER A 89 3.22 -4.95 1.12
N PHE A 90 3.59 -5.37 -0.08
CA PHE A 90 2.98 -4.85 -1.30
C PHE A 90 2.35 -5.97 -2.11
N ARG A 91 1.26 -5.66 -2.82
CA ARG A 91 0.56 -6.62 -3.68
C ARG A 91 0.19 -5.99 -5.01
N SER A 92 0.60 -6.67 -6.09
CA SER A 92 0.20 -6.41 -7.47
C SER A 92 -0.21 -7.72 -8.15
N ALA A 93 -1.41 -7.79 -8.74
CA ALA A 93 -1.89 -8.97 -9.48
C ALA A 93 -1.18 -9.17 -10.82
N ASN A 94 -0.33 -8.22 -11.24
CA ASN A 94 0.56 -8.41 -12.38
C ASN A 94 1.87 -9.14 -12.02
N GLU A 95 2.07 -9.55 -10.77
CA GLU A 95 3.04 -10.59 -10.43
C GLU A 95 2.48 -11.96 -10.84
N ILE A 96 2.49 -12.23 -12.14
CA ILE A 96 2.41 -13.60 -12.63
C ILE A 96 3.61 -14.31 -12.00
N PRO A 97 3.42 -15.42 -11.25
CA PRO A 97 4.56 -16.23 -10.82
C PRO A 97 5.29 -16.62 -12.09
N SER A 98 6.51 -16.11 -12.30
CA SER A 98 7.36 -16.62 -13.36
C SER A 98 7.71 -18.06 -12.98
N THR A 99 6.90 -19.01 -13.43
CA THR A 99 7.32 -20.41 -13.55
C THR A 99 8.45 -20.43 -14.57
N GLY A 100 9.68 -20.34 -14.07
CA GLY A 100 10.92 -20.69 -14.74
C GLY A 100 11.64 -21.72 -13.90
#